data_AF-A0A2E6EPF2-F1
#
_entry.id   AF-A0A2E6EPF2-F1
#
_cell.length_a   1.000
_cell.length_b   1.000
_cell.length_c   1.000
_cell.angle_alpha   90.00
_cell.angle_beta   90.00
_cell.angle_gamma   90.00
#
_symmetry.space_group_name_H-M   'P 1'
#
loop_
_entity.id
_entity.type
_entity.pdbx_description
1 polymer ?
#
loop_
_entity_poly.entity_id
_entity_poly.type
_entity_poly.pdbx_seq_one_letter_code
_entity_poly.pdbx_strand_id
1 'polypeptide(L)'
;MSSIEAPPPEARTAEPTAVPLELAELQRRAQQFQRKTSRRNWIEWLAAALVAGWFGHGALTAERSLLMAGNGMLVLSAIGIGIYLLLKGRVTLAPKHSDAPHQLAREYVAALQGQTKLLRSVPFWYLAPMGAGFLMLLADFATEFGAKTPELVVLAGLIAALFLTIAWLNRRAAAKLDAEAQALLTQLAKQADVTGS
;
A
#
# COMPACT_ATOMS: atom_id res chain seq x y z
N MET A 1 -45.56 61.50 -24.72
CA MET A 1 -45.32 60.55 -23.61
C MET A 1 -44.07 59.77 -23.96
N SER A 2 -43.01 60.03 -23.21
CA SER A 2 -41.68 59.42 -23.35
C SER A 2 -41.61 58.19 -22.46
N SER A 3 -41.19 57.05 -23.00
CA SER A 3 -40.71 55.87 -22.24
C SER A 3 -39.60 55.27 -23.10
N ILE A 4 -38.35 55.70 -22.91
CA ILE A 4 -37.31 55.02 -22.12
C ILE A 4 -37.20 53.54 -22.48
N GLU A 5 -36.26 53.28 -23.37
CA GLU A 5 -35.65 52.01 -23.69
C GLU A 5 -34.91 51.45 -22.46
N ALA A 6 -35.14 50.18 -22.15
CA ALA A 6 -34.29 49.42 -21.22
C ALA A 6 -33.54 48.35 -22.04
N PRO A 7 -32.20 48.29 -21.97
CA PRO A 7 -31.39 47.31 -22.69
C PRO A 7 -31.60 45.89 -22.14
N PRO A 8 -31.27 44.85 -22.93
CA PRO A 8 -31.54 43.46 -22.58
C PRO A 8 -30.75 43.04 -21.34
N PRO A 9 -31.33 42.26 -20.40
CA PRO A 9 -30.52 41.56 -19.42
C PRO A 9 -29.77 40.46 -20.16
N GLU A 10 -28.53 40.83 -20.46
CA GLU A 10 -27.40 40.00 -20.83
C GLU A 10 -27.51 38.59 -20.27
N ALA A 11 -27.11 37.65 -21.13
CA ALA A 11 -26.80 36.29 -20.76
C ALA A 11 -26.16 36.25 -19.38
N ARG A 12 -26.84 35.60 -18.42
CA ARG A 12 -26.17 35.07 -17.23
C ARG A 12 -25.08 34.16 -17.76
N THR A 13 -23.88 34.73 -17.86
CA THR A 13 -22.65 34.04 -18.17
C THR A 13 -22.61 32.86 -17.23
N ALA A 14 -22.63 31.70 -17.85
CA ALA A 14 -22.56 30.43 -17.19
C ALA A 14 -21.37 30.49 -16.19
N GLU A 15 -21.64 30.19 -14.92
CA GLU A 15 -20.62 29.60 -14.04
C GLU A 15 -20.74 28.07 -14.05
N PRO A 16 -20.17 27.36 -15.05
CA PRO A 16 -19.97 25.93 -14.95
C PRO A 16 -18.49 25.60 -15.11
N THR A 17 -17.61 26.09 -14.24
CA THR A 17 -16.18 25.79 -14.44
C THR A 17 -15.28 25.67 -13.22
N ALA A 18 -15.76 25.84 -11.98
CA ALA A 18 -14.91 25.63 -10.81
C ALA A 18 -14.87 24.17 -10.34
N VAL A 19 -16.00 23.46 -10.40
CA VAL A 19 -16.15 22.08 -9.88
C VAL A 19 -15.54 20.98 -10.79
N PRO A 20 -15.58 21.07 -12.14
CA PRO A 20 -15.05 20.01 -13.00
C PRO A 20 -13.52 19.88 -12.94
N LEU A 21 -12.82 21.01 -12.78
CA LEU A 21 -11.35 21.03 -12.75
C LEU A 21 -10.82 20.43 -11.44
N GLU A 22 -11.48 20.71 -10.31
CA GLU A 22 -11.12 20.16 -9.00
C GLU A 22 -11.36 18.64 -8.94
N LEU A 23 -12.49 18.17 -9.49
CA LEU A 23 -12.82 16.74 -9.56
C LEU A 23 -11.89 15.97 -10.51
N ALA A 24 -11.60 16.53 -11.69
CA ALA A 24 -10.68 15.91 -12.66
C ALA A 24 -9.24 15.85 -12.12
N GLU A 25 -8.80 16.87 -11.39
CA GLU A 25 -7.49 16.90 -10.72
C GLU A 25 -7.42 15.85 -9.61
N LEU A 26 -8.49 15.70 -8.79
CA LEU A 26 -8.58 14.66 -7.76
C LEU A 26 -8.56 13.25 -8.38
N GLN A 27 -9.33 13.03 -9.45
CA GLN A 27 -9.37 11.78 -10.18
C GLN A 27 -8.01 11.46 -10.82
N ARG A 28 -7.32 12.45 -11.38
CA ARG A 28 -5.98 12.28 -11.97
C ARG A 28 -4.94 11.92 -10.91
N ARG A 29 -4.99 12.53 -9.72
CA ARG A 29 -4.13 12.19 -8.58
C ARG A 29 -4.42 10.78 -8.07
N ALA A 30 -5.70 10.41 -7.93
CA ALA A 30 -6.10 9.05 -7.56
C ALA A 30 -5.61 8.01 -8.60
N GLN A 31 -5.71 8.31 -9.90
CA GLN A 31 -5.22 7.43 -10.97
C GLN A 31 -3.69 7.33 -11.03
N GLN A 32 -2.96 8.43 -10.84
CA GLN A 32 -1.50 8.40 -10.78
C GLN A 32 -1.00 7.62 -9.55
N PHE A 33 -1.69 7.79 -8.43
CA PHE A 33 -1.46 7.02 -7.22
C PHE A 33 -1.71 5.53 -7.45
N GLN A 34 -2.83 5.17 -8.10
CA GLN A 34 -3.17 3.80 -8.45
C GLN A 34 -2.16 3.15 -9.42
N ARG A 35 -1.67 3.90 -10.42
CA ARG A 35 -0.63 3.43 -11.36
C ARG A 35 0.73 3.19 -10.70
N LYS A 36 1.08 4.01 -9.70
CA LYS A 36 2.30 3.83 -8.92
C LYS A 36 2.21 2.61 -7.98
N THR A 37 1.00 2.33 -7.48
CA THR A 37 0.71 1.16 -6.64
C THR A 37 0.66 -0.13 -7.45
N SER A 38 0.09 -0.13 -8.67
CA SER A 38 0.03 -1.33 -9.52
C SER A 38 1.39 -1.79 -10.02
N ARG A 39 2.32 -0.85 -10.29
CA ARG A 39 3.72 -1.18 -10.63
C ARG A 39 4.49 -1.78 -9.44
N ARG A 40 4.13 -1.40 -8.22
CA ARG A 40 4.61 -2.00 -6.96
C ARG A 40 4.12 -3.44 -6.81
N ASN A 41 2.84 -3.67 -7.10
CA ASN A 41 2.22 -4.99 -7.06
C ASN A 41 2.96 -6.01 -7.96
N TRP A 42 3.40 -5.62 -9.16
CA TRP A 42 4.14 -6.52 -10.06
C TRP A 42 5.53 -6.92 -9.55
N ILE A 43 6.25 -6.00 -8.92
CA ILE A 43 7.55 -6.29 -8.31
C ILE A 43 7.36 -7.22 -7.10
N GLU A 44 6.29 -7.02 -6.33
CA GLU A 44 5.94 -7.89 -5.21
C GLU A 44 5.59 -9.31 -5.68
N TRP A 45 4.87 -9.46 -6.80
CA TRP A 45 4.58 -10.76 -7.41
C TRP A 45 5.83 -11.46 -7.93
N LEU A 46 6.73 -10.73 -8.60
CA LEU A 46 8.00 -11.28 -9.08
C LEU A 46 8.89 -11.71 -7.92
N ALA A 47 8.97 -10.90 -6.87
CA ALA A 47 9.73 -11.23 -5.66
C ALA A 47 9.12 -12.45 -4.94
N ALA A 48 7.79 -12.51 -4.81
CA ALA A 48 7.12 -13.66 -4.21
C ALA A 48 7.35 -14.95 -5.01
N ALA A 49 7.28 -14.88 -6.34
CA ALA A 49 7.55 -16.03 -7.21
C ALA A 49 9.01 -16.50 -7.12
N LEU A 50 9.98 -15.57 -7.07
CA LEU A 50 11.40 -15.90 -6.90
C LEU A 50 11.67 -16.55 -5.54
N VAL A 51 11.13 -15.98 -4.45
CA VAL A 51 11.25 -16.53 -3.10
C VAL A 51 10.60 -17.91 -3.03
N ALA A 52 9.37 -18.06 -3.52
CA ALA A 52 8.68 -19.35 -3.52
C ALA A 52 9.39 -20.40 -4.38
N GLY A 53 9.95 -20.03 -5.53
CA GLY A 53 10.73 -20.93 -6.38
C GLY A 53 12.03 -21.38 -5.72
N TRP A 54 12.81 -20.44 -5.18
CA TRP A 54 14.10 -20.74 -4.55
C TRP A 54 13.94 -21.59 -3.28
N PHE A 55 13.08 -21.15 -2.35
CA PHE A 55 12.83 -21.89 -1.11
C PHE A 55 11.99 -23.15 -1.35
N GLY A 56 11.12 -23.16 -2.36
CA GLY A 56 10.40 -24.37 -2.78
C GLY A 56 11.34 -25.45 -3.28
N HIS A 57 12.32 -25.08 -4.12
CA HIS A 57 13.37 -26.02 -4.53
C HIS A 57 14.15 -26.54 -3.31
N GLY A 58 14.59 -25.63 -2.42
CA GLY A 58 15.29 -26.00 -1.19
C GLY A 58 14.47 -26.89 -0.25
N ALA A 59 13.14 -26.74 -0.21
CA ALA A 59 12.28 -27.63 0.58
C ALA A 59 12.24 -29.05 0.00
N LEU A 60 12.23 -29.18 -1.33
CA LEU A 60 12.16 -30.47 -2.03
C LEU A 60 13.49 -31.22 -2.02
N THR A 61 14.62 -30.51 -1.95
CA THR A 61 15.95 -31.11 -1.96
C THR A 61 16.58 -31.26 -0.58
N ALA A 62 15.94 -30.74 0.47
CA ALA A 62 16.48 -30.80 1.83
C ALA A 62 16.42 -32.22 2.39
N GLU A 63 17.58 -32.77 2.76
CA GLU A 63 17.69 -34.06 3.46
C GLU A 63 17.43 -33.91 4.97
N ARG A 64 17.65 -32.71 5.52
CA ARG A 64 17.46 -32.41 6.95
C ARG A 64 16.06 -31.86 7.21
N SER A 65 15.37 -32.44 8.20
CA SER A 65 13.99 -32.07 8.52
C SER A 65 13.82 -30.61 8.95
N LEU A 66 14.82 -30.01 9.61
CA LEU A 66 14.78 -28.61 10.05
C LEU A 66 14.94 -27.63 8.87
N LEU A 67 15.86 -27.93 7.94
CA LEU A 67 16.02 -27.20 6.68
C LEU A 67 14.76 -27.26 5.83
N MET A 68 14.17 -28.46 5.69
CA MET A 68 12.89 -28.66 4.99
C MET A 68 11.75 -27.85 5.64
N ALA A 69 11.65 -27.87 6.97
CA ALA A 69 10.63 -27.12 7.70
C ALA A 69 10.79 -25.60 7.53
N GLY A 70 12.01 -25.08 7.61
CA GLY A 70 12.30 -23.67 7.40
C GLY A 70 11.94 -23.21 5.98
N ASN A 71 12.34 -23.98 4.98
CA ASN A 71 12.02 -23.72 3.58
C ASN A 71 10.50 -23.78 3.31
N GLY A 72 9.81 -24.80 3.84
CA GLY A 72 8.36 -24.94 3.74
C GLY A 72 7.61 -23.77 4.39
N MET A 73 8.07 -23.30 5.55
CA MET A 73 7.48 -22.14 6.24
C MET A 73 7.62 -20.85 5.41
N LEU A 74 8.76 -20.66 4.74
CA LEU A 74 8.98 -19.51 3.86
C LEU A 74 8.08 -19.55 2.62
N VAL A 75 7.88 -20.73 2.03
CA VAL A 75 6.95 -20.93 0.90
C VAL A 75 5.51 -20.64 1.31
N LEU A 76 5.06 -21.22 2.43
CA LEU A 76 3.71 -20.98 2.96
C LEU A 76 3.49 -19.50 3.29
N SER A 77 4.51 -18.84 3.85
CA SER A 77 4.48 -17.39 4.09
C SER A 77 4.31 -16.62 2.78
N ALA A 78 5.11 -16.91 1.76
CA ALA A 78 5.03 -16.24 0.46
C ALA A 78 3.65 -16.40 -0.21
N ILE A 79 3.08 -17.61 -0.17
CA ILE A 79 1.74 -17.89 -0.70
C ILE A 79 0.66 -17.13 0.11
N GLY A 80 0.73 -17.20 1.44
CA GLY A 80 -0.21 -16.49 2.31
C GLY A 80 -0.20 -14.99 2.09
N ILE A 81 0.98 -14.41 1.87
CA ILE A 81 1.16 -12.99 1.52
C ILE A 81 0.48 -12.67 0.19
N GLY A 82 0.73 -13.47 -0.86
CA GLY A 82 0.12 -13.27 -2.18
C GLY A 82 -1.41 -13.31 -2.12
N ILE A 83 -1.98 -14.28 -1.39
CA ILE A 83 -3.42 -14.41 -1.18
C ILE A 83 -3.98 -13.21 -0.41
N TYR A 84 -3.31 -12.78 0.66
CA TYR A 84 -3.77 -11.64 1.47
C TYR A 84 -3.78 -10.32 0.67
N LEU A 85 -2.76 -10.09 -0.15
CA LEU A 85 -2.69 -8.92 -1.03
C LEU A 85 -3.78 -8.96 -2.12
N LEU A 86 -4.08 -10.13 -2.69
CA LEU A 86 -5.18 -10.29 -3.65
C LEU A 86 -6.53 -9.98 -3.02
N LEU A 87 -6.78 -10.49 -1.82
CA LEU A 87 -8.06 -10.33 -1.12
C LEU A 87 -8.26 -8.87 -0.66
N LYS A 88 -7.25 -8.23 -0.07
CA LYS A 88 -7.38 -6.86 0.45
C LYS A 88 -7.14 -5.75 -0.58
N GLY A 89 -6.29 -5.99 -1.59
CA GLY A 89 -6.04 -5.04 -2.67
C GLY A 89 -7.31 -4.75 -3.48
N ARG A 90 -8.19 -5.74 -3.66
CA ARG A 90 -9.47 -5.58 -4.36
C ARG A 90 -10.50 -4.75 -3.62
N VAL A 91 -10.52 -4.80 -2.29
CA VAL A 91 -11.54 -4.13 -1.46
C VAL A 91 -11.24 -2.65 -1.21
N THR A 92 -9.96 -2.26 -1.26
CA THR A 92 -9.53 -0.91 -0.84
C THR A 92 -9.38 0.08 -2.02
N LEU A 93 -9.59 -0.38 -3.26
CA LEU A 93 -9.31 0.36 -4.51
C LEU A 93 -10.55 0.72 -5.34
N ALA A 94 -11.76 0.44 -4.87
CA ALA A 94 -12.98 0.79 -5.61
C ALA A 94 -13.67 2.01 -4.96
N PRO A 95 -13.35 3.26 -5.39
CA PRO A 95 -14.28 4.36 -5.18
C PRO A 95 -15.62 3.95 -5.78
N LYS A 96 -16.68 3.97 -4.98
CA LYS A 96 -18.02 3.89 -5.55
C LYS A 96 -18.16 5.14 -6.41
N HIS A 97 -18.62 4.99 -7.64
CA HIS A 97 -18.87 6.13 -8.52
C HIS A 97 -20.01 6.95 -7.92
N SER A 98 -19.67 7.88 -7.03
CA SER A 98 -20.56 8.87 -6.48
C SER A 98 -20.37 10.17 -7.25
N ASP A 99 -21.45 10.67 -7.85
CA ASP A 99 -21.47 11.93 -8.62
C ASP A 99 -21.36 13.18 -7.72
N ALA A 100 -21.36 13.01 -6.40
CA ALA A 100 -21.21 14.08 -5.43
C ALA A 100 -19.73 14.28 -5.02
N PRO A 101 -19.12 15.45 -5.27
CA PRO A 101 -17.70 15.72 -4.99
C PRO A 101 -17.30 15.46 -3.53
N HIS A 102 -18.13 15.89 -2.58
CA HIS A 102 -17.90 15.67 -1.15
C HIS A 102 -18.02 14.21 -0.71
N GLN A 103 -18.76 13.38 -1.45
CA GLN A 103 -18.87 11.95 -1.16
C GLN A 103 -17.65 11.21 -1.72
N LEU A 104 -17.23 11.55 -2.94
CA LEU A 104 -16.01 11.01 -3.55
C LEU A 104 -14.76 11.33 -2.71
N ALA A 105 -14.66 12.56 -2.19
CA ALA A 105 -13.53 12.96 -1.34
C ALA A 105 -13.49 12.17 -0.01
N ARG A 106 -14.66 11.92 0.61
CA ARG A 106 -14.75 11.10 1.83
C ARG A 106 -14.38 9.63 1.58
N GLU A 107 -14.84 9.07 0.46
CA GLU A 107 -14.46 7.71 0.05
C GLU A 107 -12.97 7.58 -0.23
N TYR A 108 -12.37 8.60 -0.86
CA TYR A 108 -10.93 8.63 -1.12
C TYR A 108 -10.12 8.70 0.19
N VAL A 109 -10.53 9.53 1.16
CA VAL A 109 -9.91 9.57 2.50
C VAL A 109 -10.03 8.23 3.21
N ALA A 110 -11.20 7.59 3.17
CA ALA A 110 -11.40 6.27 3.77
C ALA A 110 -10.49 5.19 3.14
N ALA A 111 -10.33 5.23 1.81
CA ALA A 111 -9.42 4.35 1.09
C ALA A 111 -7.95 4.57 1.50
N LEU A 112 -7.51 5.82 1.61
CA LEU A 112 -6.16 6.17 2.09
C LEU A 112 -5.91 5.66 3.51
N GLN A 113 -6.85 5.86 4.43
CA GLN A 113 -6.75 5.37 5.80
C GLN A 113 -6.71 3.83 5.86
N GLY A 114 -7.51 3.15 5.03
CA GLY A 114 -7.47 1.70 4.88
C GLY A 114 -6.09 1.19 4.45
N GLN A 115 -5.48 1.84 3.46
CA GLN A 115 -4.12 1.51 3.00
C GLN A 115 -3.06 1.82 4.06
N THR A 116 -3.16 2.92 4.79
CA THR A 116 -2.28 3.26 5.91
C THR A 116 -2.29 2.16 6.97
N LYS A 117 -3.48 1.70 7.38
CA LYS A 117 -3.63 0.64 8.38
C LYS A 117 -3.03 -0.68 7.87
N LEU A 118 -3.24 -0.99 6.59
CA LEU A 118 -2.67 -2.18 5.94
C LEU A 118 -1.14 -2.15 5.94
N LEU A 119 -0.53 -1.04 5.51
CA LEU A 119 0.92 -0.88 5.47
C LEU A 119 1.55 -0.88 6.86
N ARG A 120 0.88 -0.30 7.87
CA ARG A 120 1.35 -0.35 9.27
C ARG A 120 1.34 -1.76 9.85
N SER A 121 0.42 -2.62 9.40
CA SER A 121 0.34 -4.00 9.90
C SER A 121 1.29 -4.96 9.18
N VAL A 122 1.86 -4.59 8.02
CA VAL A 122 2.80 -5.43 7.24
C VAL A 122 3.88 -6.07 8.12
N PRO A 123 4.60 -5.36 9.01
CA PRO A 123 5.60 -5.99 9.88
C PRO A 123 5.09 -7.19 10.70
N PHE A 124 3.82 -7.18 11.09
CA PHE A 124 3.29 -8.22 11.96
C PHE A 124 2.80 -9.45 11.18
N TRP A 125 2.13 -9.27 10.03
CA TRP A 125 1.58 -10.40 9.27
C TRP A 125 2.48 -10.88 8.12
N TYR A 126 3.41 -10.04 7.65
CA TYR A 126 4.37 -10.39 6.57
C TYR A 126 5.73 -10.77 7.15
N LEU A 127 6.34 -9.91 7.99
CA LEU A 127 7.70 -10.15 8.45
C LEU A 127 7.77 -11.22 9.54
N ALA A 128 6.79 -11.32 10.45
CA ALA A 128 6.83 -12.31 11.52
C ALA A 128 6.89 -13.78 11.03
N PRO A 129 5.99 -14.25 10.14
CA PRO A 129 6.04 -15.64 9.67
C PRO A 129 7.28 -15.93 8.81
N MET A 130 7.73 -14.99 7.98
CA MET A 130 9.01 -15.16 7.27
C MET A 130 10.20 -15.18 8.22
N GLY A 131 10.19 -14.34 9.25
CA GLY A 131 11.23 -14.31 10.29
C GLY A 131 11.34 -15.64 11.03
N ALA A 132 10.22 -16.28 11.34
CA ALA A 132 10.21 -17.63 11.91
C ALA A 132 10.89 -18.65 10.99
N GLY A 133 10.58 -18.64 9.69
CA GLY A 133 11.24 -19.50 8.71
C GLY A 133 12.76 -19.26 8.62
N PHE A 134 13.20 -18.00 8.59
CA PHE A 134 14.63 -17.66 8.58
C PHE A 134 15.34 -18.06 9.88
N LEU A 135 14.70 -17.94 11.03
CA LEU A 135 15.26 -18.40 12.30
C LEU A 135 15.51 -19.91 12.29
N MET A 136 14.61 -20.70 11.69
CA MET A 136 14.80 -22.14 11.53
C MET A 136 16.01 -22.45 10.63
N LEU A 137 16.16 -21.72 9.52
CA LEU A 137 17.32 -21.88 8.63
C LEU A 137 18.64 -21.48 9.31
N LEU A 138 18.65 -20.38 10.05
CA LEU A 138 19.82 -19.92 10.81
C LEU A 138 20.19 -20.92 11.92
N ALA A 139 19.20 -21.52 12.59
CA ALA A 139 19.43 -22.56 13.59
C ALA A 139 20.02 -23.83 12.96
N ASP A 140 19.48 -24.27 11.83
CA ASP A 140 20.00 -25.42 11.07
C ASP A 140 21.46 -25.21 10.66
N PHE A 141 21.78 -24.02 10.13
CA PHE A 141 23.14 -23.64 9.75
C PHE A 141 24.09 -23.56 10.96
N ALA A 142 23.60 -23.02 12.08
CA ALA A 142 24.38 -22.96 13.34
C ALA A 142 24.71 -24.35 13.89
N THR A 143 23.82 -25.34 13.72
CA THR A 143 24.10 -26.73 14.14
C THR A 143 25.14 -27.43 13.28
N GLU A 144 25.28 -27.03 12.01
CA GLU A 144 26.20 -27.66 11.05
C GLU A 144 27.60 -27.02 11.09
N PHE A 145 27.66 -25.69 11.12
CA PHE A 145 28.92 -24.94 11.01
C PHE A 145 29.36 -24.25 12.31
N GLY A 146 28.49 -24.21 13.32
CA GLY A 146 28.73 -23.53 14.59
C GLY A 146 28.15 -22.10 14.63
N ALA A 147 27.65 -21.70 15.80
CA ALA A 147 26.86 -20.47 15.98
C ALA A 147 27.65 -19.14 15.88
N LYS A 148 28.97 -19.18 15.72
CA LYS A 148 29.84 -17.99 15.71
C LYS A 148 30.66 -17.85 14.42
N THR A 149 30.29 -18.57 13.38
CA THR A 149 30.94 -18.42 12.08
C THR A 149 30.65 -17.04 11.50
N PRO A 150 31.66 -16.36 10.92
CA PRO A 150 31.46 -15.04 10.30
C PRO A 150 30.38 -15.10 9.20
N GLU A 151 30.26 -16.23 8.50
CA GLU A 151 29.23 -16.47 7.49
C GLU A 151 27.81 -16.39 8.07
N LEU A 152 27.57 -17.03 9.22
CA LEU A 152 26.26 -16.99 9.88
C LEU A 152 25.93 -15.57 10.36
N VAL A 153 26.90 -14.86 10.93
CA VAL A 153 26.73 -13.48 11.41
C VAL A 153 26.40 -12.55 10.25
N VAL A 154 27.12 -12.66 9.13
CA VAL A 154 26.87 -11.88 7.91
C VAL A 154 25.48 -12.19 7.35
N LEU A 155 25.11 -13.47 7.24
CA LEU A 155 23.80 -13.88 6.74
C LEU A 155 22.66 -13.36 7.62
N ALA A 156 22.76 -13.53 8.94
CA ALA A 156 21.78 -13.02 9.90
C ALA A 156 21.67 -11.48 9.82
N GLY A 157 22.81 -10.79 9.70
CA GLY A 157 22.87 -9.34 9.54
C GLY A 157 22.17 -8.86 8.25
N LEU A 158 22.39 -9.54 7.12
CA LEU A 158 21.74 -9.22 5.85
C LEU A 158 20.22 -9.44 5.91
N ILE A 159 19.77 -10.55 6.50
CA ILE A 159 18.33 -10.83 6.71
C ILE A 159 17.71 -9.74 7.59
N ALA A 160 18.35 -9.41 8.72
CA ALA A 160 17.87 -8.37 9.63
C ALA A 160 17.80 -6.99 8.93
N ALA A 161 18.83 -6.62 8.17
CA ALA A 161 18.86 -5.37 7.41
C ALA A 161 17.74 -5.30 6.36
N LEU A 162 17.49 -6.41 5.64
CA LEU A 162 16.38 -6.51 4.69
C LEU A 162 15.03 -6.30 5.40
N PHE A 163 14.82 -6.99 6.51
CA PHE A 163 13.59 -6.90 7.31
C PHE A 163 13.35 -5.48 7.83
N LEU A 164 14.38 -4.85 8.40
CA LEU A 164 14.31 -3.46 8.87
C LEU A 164 14.02 -2.49 7.73
N THR A 165 14.63 -2.70 6.56
CA THR A 165 14.40 -1.87 5.37
C THR A 165 12.95 -1.98 4.89
N ILE A 166 12.41 -3.20 4.80
CA ILE A 166 11.01 -3.42 4.42
C ILE A 166 10.06 -2.78 5.43
N ALA A 167 10.29 -2.97 6.73
CA ALA A 167 9.47 -2.37 7.78
C ALA A 167 9.52 -0.83 7.73
N TRP A 168 10.70 -0.26 7.52
CA TRP A 168 10.89 1.19 7.38
C TRP A 168 10.18 1.75 6.14
N LEU A 169 10.33 1.10 4.98
CA LEU A 169 9.66 1.52 3.73
C LEU A 169 8.14 1.47 3.86
N ASN A 170 7.59 0.45 4.51
CA ASN A 170 6.15 0.32 4.75
C ASN A 170 5.64 1.43 5.69
N ARG A 171 6.36 1.70 6.78
CA ARG A 171 6.02 2.81 7.70
C ARG A 171 6.11 4.18 7.02
N ARG A 172 7.15 4.41 6.21
CA ARG A 172 7.34 5.64 5.44
C ARG A 172 6.23 5.82 4.41
N ALA A 173 5.81 4.74 3.73
CA ALA A 173 4.69 4.78 2.81
C ALA A 173 3.39 5.11 3.56
N ALA A 174 3.10 4.43 4.68
CA ALA A 174 1.93 4.70 5.51
C ALA A 174 1.87 6.16 5.99
N ALA A 175 3.01 6.73 6.43
CA ALA A 175 3.06 8.12 6.87
C ALA A 175 2.73 9.12 5.75
N LYS A 176 3.11 8.83 4.50
CA LYS A 176 2.76 9.67 3.35
C LYS A 176 1.26 9.66 3.07
N LEU A 177 0.62 8.49 3.15
CA LEU A 177 -0.83 8.36 2.94
C LEU A 177 -1.63 9.04 4.04
N ASP A 178 -1.15 8.94 5.28
CA ASP A 178 -1.75 9.63 6.43
C ASP A 178 -1.70 11.15 6.26
N ALA A 179 -0.55 11.69 5.82
CA ALA A 179 -0.40 13.11 5.53
C ALA A 179 -1.32 13.59 4.39
N GLU A 180 -1.47 12.78 3.35
CA GLU A 180 -2.38 13.08 2.23
C GLU A 180 -3.85 13.08 2.67
N ALA A 181 -4.26 12.10 3.48
CA ALA A 181 -5.61 12.04 4.06
C ALA A 181 -5.91 13.26 4.94
N GLN A 182 -4.96 13.69 5.78
CA GLN A 182 -5.11 14.87 6.64
C GLN A 182 -5.21 16.17 5.84
N ALA A 183 -4.42 16.32 4.76
CA ALA A 183 -4.49 17.48 3.88
C ALA A 183 -5.88 17.61 3.23
N LEU A 184 -6.44 16.50 2.74
CA LEU A 184 -7.79 16.48 2.15
C LEU A 184 -8.88 16.80 3.18
N LEU A 185 -8.80 16.23 4.39
CA LEU A 185 -9.74 16.55 5.47
C LEU A 185 -9.71 18.05 5.84
N THR A 186 -8.51 18.65 5.87
CA THR A 186 -8.35 20.08 6.16
C THR A 186 -8.96 20.95 5.07
N GLN A 187 -8.83 20.57 3.80
CA GLN A 187 -9.45 21.28 2.68
C GLN A 187 -10.98 21.19 2.73
N LEU A 188 -11.52 20.01 3.01
CA LEU A 188 -12.97 19.80 3.14
C LEU A 188 -13.56 20.63 4.29
N ALA A 189 -12.87 20.70 5.43
CA ALA A 189 -13.31 21.53 6.56
C ALA A 189 -13.37 23.01 6.19
N LYS A 190 -12.33 23.53 5.52
CA LYS A 190 -12.31 24.93 5.04
C LYS A 190 -13.42 25.23 4.04
N GLN A 191 -13.72 24.31 3.12
CA GLN A 191 -14.80 24.49 2.14
C GLN A 191 -16.19 24.54 2.82
N ALA A 192 -16.40 23.73 3.86
CA ALA A 192 -17.66 23.72 4.62
C ALA A 192 -17.88 25.03 5.39
N ASP A 193 -16.84 25.60 5.98
CA ASP A 193 -16.92 26.90 6.67
C ASP A 193 -17.28 28.05 5.71
N VAL A 194 -16.76 28.02 4.48
CA VAL A 194 -17.02 29.06 3.45
C VAL A 194 -18.42 28.97 2.84
N THR A 195 -19.02 27.77 2.78
CA THR A 195 -20.40 27.59 2.25
C THR A 195 -21.49 27.72 3.32
N GLY A 196 -21.12 27.71 4.61
CA GLY A 196 -22.03 27.87 5.74
C GLY A 196 -22.20 29.30 6.26
N SER A 197 -21.42 30.26 5.73
CA SER A 197 -21.48 31.71 6.05
C SER A 197 -22.20 32.50 4.97
#